data_AF-A0A357AF72-F1
#
_entry.id   AF-A0A357AF72-F1
#
_cell.length_a   1.000
_cell.length_b   1.000
_cell.length_c   1.000
_cell.angle_alpha   90.00
_cell.angle_beta   90.00
_cell.angle_gamma   90.00
#
_symmetry.space_group_name_H-M   'P 1'
#
loop_
_entity.id
_entity.type
_entity.pdbx_description
1 polymer ?
#
loop_
_entity_poly.entity_id
_entity_poly.type
_entity_poly.pdbx_seq_one_letter_code
_entity_poly.pdbx_strand_id
1 'polypeptide(L)'
;LVDTYNVLKSGVPNALRIFREEIVPRGFRPWGIRIDSGDITYLSREARKMLDEAGFSDCRIVASNALDEYIIRDILQQGAKVDSFGVGERLITSRSEPVFGGVYKLAALEENGQIIPKIKIS
;
A
#
# COMPACT_ATOMS: atom_id res chain seq x y z
N LEU A 1 1.10 10.17 -9.54
CA LEU A 1 0.53 10.91 -8.40
C LEU A 1 -0.46 11.92 -8.95
N VAL A 2 -1.69 11.94 -8.47
CA VAL A 2 -2.77 12.77 -9.07
C VAL A 2 -3.37 13.79 -8.11
N ASP A 3 -2.86 13.91 -6.90
CA ASP A 3 -3.49 14.68 -5.82
C ASP A 3 -2.66 15.90 -5.37
N THR A 4 -1.67 16.34 -6.16
CA THR A 4 -0.88 17.55 -5.88
C THR A 4 -1.74 18.81 -5.70
N TYR A 5 -2.83 18.93 -6.45
CA TYR A 5 -3.76 20.06 -6.35
C TYR A 5 -5.21 19.60 -6.14
N ASN A 6 -5.70 18.73 -7.02
CA ASN A 6 -7.04 18.17 -6.90
C ASN A 6 -7.16 16.89 -7.73
N VAL A 7 -7.52 15.77 -7.08
CA VAL A 7 -7.63 14.45 -7.73
C VAL A 7 -8.57 14.49 -8.92
N LEU A 8 -9.80 14.96 -8.72
CA LEU A 8 -10.88 14.81 -9.70
C LEU A 8 -10.93 15.94 -10.72
N LYS A 9 -10.53 17.17 -10.33
CA LYS A 9 -10.61 18.36 -11.19
C LYS A 9 -9.40 18.54 -12.10
N SER A 10 -8.20 18.12 -11.67
CA SER A 10 -6.98 18.35 -12.45
C SER A 10 -6.09 17.11 -12.55
N GLY A 11 -5.92 16.35 -11.48
CA GLY A 11 -5.06 15.18 -11.43
C GLY A 11 -5.40 14.08 -12.43
N VAL A 12 -6.54 13.43 -12.23
CA VAL A 12 -7.04 12.37 -13.12
C VAL A 12 -7.25 12.89 -14.54
N PRO A 13 -7.86 14.09 -14.77
CA PRO A 13 -7.97 14.65 -16.12
C PRO A 13 -6.62 14.83 -16.82
N ASN A 14 -5.61 15.35 -16.12
CA ASN A 14 -4.28 15.51 -16.70
C ASN A 14 -3.60 14.16 -16.97
N ALA A 15 -3.76 13.17 -16.08
CA ALA A 15 -3.24 11.82 -16.30
C ALA A 15 -3.86 11.20 -17.56
N LEU A 16 -5.19 11.28 -17.70
CA LEU A 16 -5.92 10.80 -18.88
C LEU A 16 -5.47 11.48 -20.18
N ARG A 17 -5.21 12.79 -20.12
CA ARG A 17 -4.67 13.55 -21.25
C ARG A 17 -3.32 12.99 -21.69
N ILE A 18 -2.37 12.84 -20.78
CA ILE A 18 -1.04 12.27 -21.07
C ILE A 18 -1.14 10.81 -21.53
N PHE A 19 -2.05 10.02 -20.96
CA PHE A 19 -2.26 8.64 -21.39
C PHE A 19 -2.62 8.55 -22.88
N ARG A 20 -3.48 9.48 -23.36
CA ARG A 20 -3.94 9.53 -24.75
C ARG A 20 -2.95 10.20 -25.69
N GLU A 21 -2.36 11.31 -25.27
CA GLU A 21 -1.48 12.14 -26.11
C GLU A 21 -0.08 11.55 -26.24
N GLU A 22 0.42 10.84 -25.22
CA GLU A 22 1.83 10.43 -25.16
C GLU A 22 2.02 8.92 -24.98
N ILE A 23 1.30 8.29 -24.04
CA ILE A 23 1.58 6.90 -23.66
C ILE A 23 1.10 5.91 -24.71
N VAL A 24 -0.19 5.99 -25.09
CA VAL A 24 -0.80 5.10 -26.08
C VAL A 24 -0.17 5.25 -27.47
N PRO A 25 0.09 6.46 -28.02
CA PRO A 25 0.73 6.62 -29.33
C PRO A 25 2.14 6.04 -29.43
N ARG A 26 2.84 5.95 -28.29
CA ARG A 26 4.17 5.34 -28.19
C ARG A 26 4.13 3.81 -28.06
N GLY A 27 2.95 3.20 -28.11
CA GLY A 27 2.76 1.76 -28.01
C GLY A 27 2.77 1.21 -26.57
N PHE A 28 2.68 2.09 -25.57
CA PHE A 28 2.63 1.70 -24.16
C PHE A 28 1.21 1.73 -23.62
N ARG A 29 0.97 0.96 -22.55
CA ARG A 29 -0.28 1.03 -21.77
C ARG A 29 -0.03 1.73 -20.44
N PRO A 30 -0.85 2.72 -20.05
CA PRO A 30 -0.74 3.33 -18.73
C PRO A 30 -0.92 2.31 -17.62
N TRP A 31 -0.01 2.29 -16.65
CA TRP A 31 -0.07 1.32 -15.55
C TRP A 31 -1.06 1.69 -14.45
N GLY A 32 -1.08 2.96 -14.04
CA GLY A 32 -1.86 3.36 -12.88
C GLY A 32 -1.75 4.82 -12.47
N ILE A 33 -2.56 5.20 -11.49
CA ILE A 33 -2.51 6.46 -10.77
C ILE A 33 -2.25 6.21 -9.28
N ARG A 34 -1.76 7.23 -8.57
CA ARG A 34 -1.59 7.20 -7.11
C ARG A 34 -2.36 8.33 -6.45
N ILE A 35 -3.19 7.99 -5.46
CA ILE A 35 -3.89 8.91 -4.55
C ILE A 35 -3.20 8.82 -3.20
N ASP A 36 -2.77 9.95 -2.65
CA ASP A 36 -1.90 10.06 -1.47
C ASP A 36 -2.51 10.94 -0.36
N SER A 37 -3.76 11.37 -0.52
CA SER A 37 -4.45 12.29 0.38
C SER A 37 -5.96 12.30 0.15
N GLY A 38 -6.71 12.87 1.10
CA GLY A 38 -8.17 13.00 1.04
C GLY A 38 -8.92 11.71 1.39
N ASP A 39 -10.22 11.69 1.08
CA ASP A 39 -11.08 10.51 1.25
C ASP A 39 -10.79 9.48 0.16
N ILE A 40 -9.90 8.52 0.46
CA ILE A 40 -9.47 7.48 -0.49
C ILE A 40 -10.66 6.66 -1.02
N THR A 41 -11.65 6.36 -0.18
CA THR A 41 -12.82 5.57 -0.59
C THR A 41 -13.59 6.31 -1.67
N TYR A 42 -13.96 7.57 -1.42
CA TYR A 42 -14.68 8.39 -2.38
C TYR A 42 -13.85 8.65 -3.64
N LEU A 43 -12.61 9.11 -3.46
CA LEU A 43 -11.74 9.51 -4.57
C LEU A 43 -11.39 8.33 -5.49
N SER A 44 -11.14 7.14 -4.93
CA SER A 44 -10.86 5.95 -5.74
C SER A 44 -12.06 5.54 -6.58
N ARG A 45 -13.29 5.61 -6.03
CA ARG A 45 -14.52 5.29 -6.77
C ARG A 45 -14.76 6.25 -7.93
N GLU A 46 -14.61 7.55 -7.71
CA GLU A 46 -14.79 8.54 -8.78
C GLU A 46 -13.67 8.47 -9.81
N ALA A 47 -12.41 8.30 -9.38
CA ALA A 47 -11.29 8.10 -10.29
C ALA A 47 -11.46 6.83 -11.14
N ARG A 48 -11.96 5.74 -10.56
CA ARG A 48 -12.26 4.49 -11.28
C ARG A 48 -13.26 4.73 -12.41
N LYS A 49 -14.37 5.42 -12.13
CA LYS A 49 -15.36 5.78 -13.16
C LYS A 49 -14.72 6.59 -14.29
N MET A 50 -13.96 7.62 -13.96
CA MET A 50 -13.29 8.46 -14.96
C MET A 50 -12.30 7.68 -15.84
N LEU A 51 -11.54 6.75 -15.23
CA LEU A 51 -10.62 5.87 -15.96
C LEU A 51 -11.39 4.91 -16.88
N ASP A 52 -12.48 4.31 -16.38
CA ASP A 52 -13.31 3.36 -17.14
C ASP A 52 -13.99 4.04 -18.34
N GLU A 53 -14.63 5.19 -18.11
CA GLU A 53 -15.23 6.02 -19.16
C GLU A 53 -14.21 6.46 -20.21
N ALA A 54 -12.95 6.65 -19.79
CA ALA A 54 -11.88 7.01 -20.69
C ALA A 54 -11.26 5.82 -21.46
N GLY A 55 -11.72 4.59 -21.21
CA GLY A 55 -11.24 3.35 -21.85
C GLY A 55 -10.01 2.74 -21.17
N PHE A 56 -9.75 3.07 -19.91
CA PHE A 56 -8.60 2.63 -19.11
C PHE A 56 -9.02 1.76 -17.91
N SER A 57 -9.91 0.79 -18.13
CA SER A 57 -10.43 -0.11 -17.07
C SER A 57 -9.38 -1.01 -16.43
N ASP A 58 -8.26 -1.23 -17.10
CA ASP A 58 -7.07 -1.97 -16.65
C ASP A 58 -6.06 -1.11 -15.86
N CYS A 59 -6.20 0.22 -15.88
CA CYS A 59 -5.30 1.15 -15.21
C CYS A 59 -5.50 1.08 -13.70
N ARG A 60 -4.45 0.77 -12.93
CA ARG A 60 -4.53 0.50 -11.49
C ARG A 60 -4.61 1.77 -10.65
N ILE A 61 -5.25 1.69 -9.49
CA ILE A 61 -5.28 2.75 -8.48
C ILE A 61 -4.48 2.30 -7.27
N VAL A 62 -3.40 3.03 -6.98
CA VAL A 62 -2.60 2.85 -5.78
C VAL A 62 -3.01 3.88 -4.75
N ALA A 63 -3.31 3.45 -3.53
CA ALA A 63 -3.52 4.34 -2.40
C ALA A 63 -2.30 4.31 -1.48
N SER A 64 -1.81 5.47 -1.09
CA SER A 64 -0.88 5.65 0.04
C SER A 64 -1.44 6.76 0.92
N ASN A 65 -1.10 6.77 2.22
CA ASN A 65 -1.31 7.85 3.21
C ASN A 65 -1.58 7.26 4.60
N ALA A 66 -0.58 7.27 5.48
CA ALA A 66 -0.71 6.89 6.89
C ALA A 66 -1.57 5.62 7.15
N LEU A 67 -1.48 4.64 6.25
CA LEU A 67 -2.30 3.44 6.27
C LEU A 67 -1.83 2.46 7.36
N ASP A 68 -2.76 1.70 7.90
CA ASP A 68 -2.55 0.46 8.66
C ASP A 68 -3.62 -0.56 8.28
N GLU A 69 -3.55 -1.75 8.88
CA GLU A 69 -4.47 -2.85 8.63
C GLU A 69 -5.94 -2.51 8.93
N TYR A 70 -6.22 -1.63 9.90
CA TYR A 70 -7.57 -1.24 10.27
C TYR A 70 -8.16 -0.28 9.23
N ILE A 71 -7.40 0.73 8.85
CA ILE A 71 -7.80 1.69 7.81
C ILE A 71 -7.99 0.98 6.46
N ILE A 72 -7.05 0.09 6.09
CA ILE A 72 -7.15 -0.70 4.86
C ILE A 72 -8.43 -1.54 4.86
N ARG A 73 -8.72 -2.25 5.95
CA ARG A 73 -9.94 -3.04 6.10
C ARG A 73 -11.19 -2.17 5.92
N ASP A 74 -11.25 -1.03 6.60
CA ASP A 74 -12.43 -0.17 6.59
C ASP A 74 -12.67 0.45 5.19
N ILE A 75 -11.62 0.88 4.50
CA ILE A 75 -11.68 1.39 3.13
C ILE A 75 -12.17 0.30 2.15
N LEU A 76 -11.68 -0.94 2.30
CA LEU A 76 -12.14 -2.07 1.48
C LEU A 76 -13.61 -2.41 1.75
N GLN A 77 -14.05 -2.41 3.01
CA GLN A 77 -15.44 -2.66 3.39
C GLN A 77 -16.40 -1.59 2.84
N GLN A 78 -15.95 -0.34 2.74
CA GLN A 78 -16.72 0.75 2.13
C GLN A 78 -16.76 0.68 0.59
N GLY A 79 -16.09 -0.30 -0.03
CA GLY A 79 -16.14 -0.53 -1.48
C GLY A 79 -15.22 0.40 -2.28
N ALA A 80 -14.10 0.83 -1.69
CA ALA A 80 -13.08 1.56 -2.41
C ALA A 80 -12.55 0.79 -3.63
N LYS A 81 -12.14 1.53 -4.66
CA LYS A 81 -11.61 0.98 -5.92
C LYS A 81 -10.10 1.14 -5.95
N VAL A 82 -9.42 0.42 -5.06
CA VAL A 82 -7.96 0.45 -4.90
C VAL A 82 -7.40 -0.93 -5.20
N ASP A 83 -6.37 -0.99 -6.03
CA ASP A 83 -5.72 -2.23 -6.47
C ASP A 83 -4.47 -2.57 -5.64
N SER A 84 -3.87 -1.57 -5.00
CA SER A 84 -2.67 -1.74 -4.16
C SER A 84 -2.54 -0.64 -3.11
N PHE A 85 -1.95 -0.98 -1.97
CA PHE A 85 -1.70 -0.06 -0.86
C PHE A 85 -0.20 0.16 -0.66
N GLY A 86 0.21 1.42 -0.52
CA GLY A 86 1.54 1.82 -0.09
C GLY A 86 1.54 2.12 1.41
N VAL A 87 2.11 1.22 2.21
CA VAL A 87 2.16 1.34 3.67
C VAL A 87 3.59 1.65 4.09
N GLY A 88 3.79 2.78 4.78
CA GLY A 88 5.10 3.29 5.16
C GLY A 88 5.35 3.19 6.66
N GLU A 89 5.33 4.35 7.31
CA GLU A 89 5.70 4.55 8.73
C GLU A 89 5.08 3.52 9.69
N ARG A 90 3.77 3.25 9.60
CA ARG A 90 3.10 2.32 10.52
C ARG A 90 3.59 0.88 10.38
N LEU A 91 3.92 0.45 9.16
CA LEU A 91 4.44 -0.90 8.88
C LEU A 91 5.90 -1.04 9.32
N ILE A 92 6.76 -0.09 8.95
CA ILE A 92 8.20 -0.21 9.20
C ILE A 92 8.58 0.00 10.67
N THR A 93 7.77 0.75 11.42
CA THR A 93 8.02 1.00 12.84
C THR A 93 7.30 0.04 13.78
N SER A 94 6.51 -0.90 13.25
CA SER A 94 5.58 -1.72 14.05
C SER A 94 4.78 -0.86 15.03
N ARG A 95 4.17 0.22 14.54
CA ARG A 95 3.67 1.33 15.39
C ARG A 95 2.78 0.90 16.55
N SER A 96 2.02 -0.19 16.40
CA SER A 96 1.15 -0.76 17.43
C SER A 96 1.90 -1.51 18.53
N GLU A 97 3.01 -2.18 18.19
CA GLU A 97 3.84 -2.96 19.10
C GLU A 97 5.31 -2.91 18.62
N PRO A 98 6.05 -1.84 18.95
CA PRO A 98 7.40 -1.63 18.43
C PRO A 98 8.47 -2.46 19.15
N VAL A 99 8.09 -3.14 20.25
CA VAL A 99 9.02 -3.93 21.05
C VAL A 99 8.94 -5.40 20.62
N PHE A 100 10.01 -5.87 20.00
CA PHE A 100 10.15 -7.29 19.71
C PHE A 100 10.56 -8.05 20.98
N GLY A 101 9.63 -8.83 21.55
CA GLY A 101 9.83 -9.64 22.77
C GLY A 101 10.77 -10.85 22.61
N GLY A 102 11.78 -10.76 21.74
CA GLY A 102 12.74 -11.83 21.51
C GLY A 102 13.59 -12.09 22.76
N VAL A 103 13.77 -13.37 23.11
CA VAL A 103 14.65 -13.79 24.20
C VAL A 103 15.69 -14.78 23.69
N TYR A 104 16.93 -14.61 24.14
CA TYR A 104 17.99 -15.60 23.92
C TYR A 104 18.25 -16.34 25.23
N LYS A 105 18.17 -17.67 25.20
CA LYS A 105 18.38 -18.53 26.37
C LYS A 105 19.42 -19.59 26.05
N LEU A 106 20.28 -19.87 27.02
CA LEU A 106 21.21 -21.00 26.95
C LEU A 106 20.40 -22.32 26.90
N ALA A 107 20.53 -23.06 25.80
CA ALA A 107 19.84 -24.34 25.61
C ALA A 107 20.69 -25.54 26.04
N ALA A 108 22.01 -25.48 25.83
CA ALA A 108 22.95 -26.53 26.21
C ALA A 108 24.39 -26.00 26.32
N LEU A 109 25.26 -26.75 26.99
CA LEU A 109 26.71 -26.57 26.99
C LEU A 109 27.38 -27.76 26.30
N GLU A 110 28.53 -27.55 25.68
CA GLU A 110 29.40 -28.64 25.22
C GLU A 110 30.56 -28.82 26.19
N GLU A 111 30.71 -30.03 26.74
CA GLU A 111 31.81 -30.41 27.62
C GLU A 111 32.39 -31.74 27.14
N ASN A 112 33.69 -31.77 26.83
CA ASN A 112 34.40 -32.97 26.33
C ASN A 112 33.69 -33.66 25.13
N GLY A 113 33.12 -32.88 24.21
CA GLY A 113 32.39 -33.38 23.05
C GLY A 113 30.97 -33.90 23.35
N GLN A 114 30.47 -33.74 24.58
CA GLN A 114 29.09 -34.06 24.95
C GLN A 114 28.26 -32.80 25.14
N ILE A 115 27.03 -32.82 24.60
CA ILE A 115 26.05 -31.75 24.75
C ILE A 115 25.23 -31.99 26.04
N ILE A 116 25.29 -31.04 26.97
CA ILE A 116 24.60 -31.05 28.27
C ILE A 116 23.44 -30.06 28.24
N PRO A 117 22.17 -30.52 28.21
CA PRO A 117 21.00 -29.64 28.19
C PRO A 117 20.88 -28.75 29.43
N LYS A 118 20.35 -27.54 29.25
CA LYS A 118 20.04 -26.59 30.34
C LYS A 118 18.57 -26.23 30.33
N ILE A 119 17.99 -26.05 31.51
CA ILE A 119 16.61 -25.64 31.70
C ILE A 119 16.52 -24.50 32.71
N LYS A 120 15.70 -23.49 32.38
CA LYS A 120 15.25 -22.44 33.30
C LYS A 120 13.76 -22.67 33.54
N ILE A 121 13.36 -22.88 34.79
CA ILE A 121 11.96 -23.22 35.14
C ILE A 121 11.00 -22.05 34.90
N SER A 122 11.45 -20.80 35.08
CA SER A 122 10.73 -19.60 34.64
C SER A 122 11.68 -18.42 34.49
#